data_AF-L7JWY1-F1
#
_entry.id   AF-L7JWY1-F1
#
_cell.length_a   1.000
_cell.length_b   1.000
_cell.length_c   1.000
_cell.angle_alpha   90.00
_cell.angle_beta   90.00
_cell.angle_gamma   90.00
#
_symmetry.space_group_name_H-M   'P 1'
#
loop_
_entity.id
_entity.type
_entity.pdbx_description
1 polymer ?
#
loop_
_entity_poly.entity_id
_entity_poly.type
_entity_poly.pdbx_seq_one_letter_code
_entity_poly.pdbx_strand_id
1 'polypeptide(L)'
;MFHFKVIKWRERALPMHLIGYSFILGCIHASNVVNDLQRRLYYESMIDLDTVIFLMEVNQMNENECKELVQDVVLPMRYFLVNVFSGKAGGASLIGEKNKDRKFVNDEDDPEITKRKTELETKEIQNIKSNFEKNEKSRKDKRNRNGTNINETLMEILKATSNFSLKVKSKFSAIDKSLERRNRYFEFDQSQIAKYLFNAAHQKLMKDLETFLQDNSASSSNPKKSSVRELLSIKDANKKDLKYFQMIETIEKAVVETDNIVKIKQREENEFTLVFGQQMKQDEVKALKMSFNLGSTFLTPGLYLSISKALMISEKSVFVEKMTNIMLKPILTLTNTSSIGADTEKKENVLNFLKDVVSRAPSKYTDEIDGAFKARSTILDKFLRDDKDELKERKMMQIDTVLEKRNKELLSKIESMRAEHFKDFLVLNQEIVNVYIRFLNSNSTTDRSKLSAYFK
;
A
#
# COMPACT_ATOMS: atom_id res chain seq x y z
N MET A 1 -4.49 48.96 24.87
CA MET A 1 -3.42 48.01 25.29
C MET A 1 -4.12 46.82 25.92
N PHE A 2 -4.56 45.85 25.12
CA PHE A 2 -5.35 44.70 25.59
C PHE A 2 -4.55 43.41 25.38
N HIS A 3 -4.22 42.75 26.49
CA HIS A 3 -3.57 41.44 26.53
C HIS A 3 -4.52 40.36 26.01
N PHE A 4 -4.17 39.74 24.87
CA PHE A 4 -4.79 38.50 24.42
C PHE A 4 -4.33 37.35 25.30
N LYS A 5 -5.27 36.75 26.04
CA LYS A 5 -5.07 35.51 26.79
C LYS A 5 -5.06 34.36 25.79
N VAL A 6 -3.88 33.81 25.52
CA VAL A 6 -3.72 32.53 24.80
C VAL A 6 -4.36 31.45 25.66
N ILE A 7 -5.56 30.99 25.28
CA ILE A 7 -6.25 29.90 25.96
C ILE A 7 -5.46 28.61 25.67
N LYS A 8 -4.76 28.11 26.68
CA LYS A 8 -4.20 26.76 26.74
C LYS A 8 -5.35 25.74 26.67
N TRP A 9 -5.60 25.19 25.49
CA TRP A 9 -6.52 24.06 25.28
C TRP A 9 -5.79 22.72 25.50
N ARG A 10 -5.33 22.47 26.72
CA ARG A 10 -4.95 21.12 27.17
C ARG A 10 -5.85 20.76 28.35
N GLU A 11 -6.38 19.55 28.29
CA GLU A 11 -7.16 18.86 29.34
C GLU A 11 -8.66 19.18 29.38
N ARG A 12 -9.44 18.39 28.62
CA ARG A 12 -10.63 17.62 29.08
C ARG A 12 -11.55 17.31 27.90
N ALA A 13 -11.46 16.10 27.36
CA ALA A 13 -12.59 15.40 26.74
C ALA A 13 -12.28 13.89 26.67
N LEU A 14 -12.87 13.14 27.60
CA LEU A 14 -12.97 11.68 27.60
C LEU A 14 -14.41 11.30 27.14
N PRO A 15 -14.71 10.03 26.83
CA PRO A 15 -15.04 9.61 25.47
C PRO A 15 -16.54 9.31 25.29
N MET A 16 -17.14 9.86 24.22
CA MET A 16 -18.49 9.48 23.79
C MET A 16 -18.56 9.28 22.26
N HIS A 17 -17.55 8.64 21.68
CA HIS A 17 -17.43 8.44 20.22
C HIS A 17 -17.12 6.99 19.78
N LEU A 18 -17.39 5.99 20.61
CA LEU A 18 -16.97 4.60 20.33
C LEU A 18 -17.90 3.79 19.40
N ILE A 19 -19.10 4.26 19.06
CA ILE A 19 -20.09 3.38 18.38
C ILE A 19 -20.10 3.57 16.85
N GLY A 20 -19.75 4.76 16.33
CA GLY A 20 -19.62 4.99 14.88
C GLY A 20 -18.22 4.73 14.31
N TYR A 21 -17.20 4.71 15.17
CA TYR A 21 -15.79 4.54 14.79
C TYR A 21 -15.45 3.08 14.41
N SER A 22 -16.12 2.11 15.01
CA SER A 22 -15.81 0.68 14.81
C SER A 22 -16.18 0.15 13.42
N PHE A 23 -17.10 0.81 12.71
CA PHE A 23 -17.64 0.26 11.45
C PHE A 23 -16.77 0.61 10.21
N ILE A 24 -16.29 1.86 10.10
CA ILE A 24 -15.49 2.30 8.93
C ILE A 24 -14.03 1.87 9.07
N LEU A 25 -13.44 2.03 10.27
CA LEU A 25 -12.11 1.46 10.56
C LEU A 25 -12.14 -0.07 10.50
N GLY A 26 -13.23 -0.71 10.95
CA GLY A 26 -13.41 -2.16 10.87
C GLY A 26 -13.43 -2.70 9.45
N CYS A 27 -14.05 -2.00 8.48
CA CYS A 27 -14.08 -2.43 7.09
C CYS A 27 -12.71 -2.31 6.39
N ILE A 28 -11.95 -1.24 6.67
CA ILE A 28 -10.62 -1.01 6.09
C ILE A 28 -9.56 -1.91 6.75
N HIS A 29 -9.65 -2.13 8.08
CA HIS A 29 -8.83 -3.14 8.75
C HIS A 29 -9.17 -4.55 8.26
N ALA A 30 -10.45 -4.91 8.10
CA ALA A 30 -10.83 -6.23 7.61
C ALA A 30 -10.34 -6.48 6.18
N SER A 31 -10.43 -5.50 5.27
CA SER A 31 -9.88 -5.65 3.91
C SER A 31 -8.36 -5.77 3.90
N ASN A 32 -7.65 -5.02 4.75
CA ASN A 32 -6.20 -5.12 4.85
C ASN A 32 -5.75 -6.44 5.46
N VAL A 33 -6.49 -6.98 6.43
CA VAL A 33 -6.22 -8.31 7.02
C VAL A 33 -6.39 -9.41 5.98
N VAL A 34 -7.44 -9.37 5.16
CA VAL A 34 -7.64 -10.35 4.08
C VAL A 34 -6.57 -10.22 2.99
N ASN A 35 -6.21 -9.00 2.61
CA ASN A 35 -5.14 -8.76 1.63
C ASN A 35 -3.78 -9.23 2.15
N ASP A 36 -3.45 -8.99 3.42
CA ASP A 36 -2.23 -9.48 4.06
C ASP A 36 -2.24 -11.01 4.15
N LEU A 37 -3.38 -11.61 4.52
CA LEU A 37 -3.53 -13.07 4.55
C LEU A 37 -3.34 -13.67 3.15
N GLN A 38 -3.87 -13.02 2.11
CA GLN A 38 -3.69 -13.43 0.73
C GLN A 38 -2.23 -13.30 0.28
N ARG A 39 -1.57 -12.18 0.60
CA ARG A 39 -0.13 -11.96 0.38
C ARG A 39 0.68 -13.09 0.99
N ARG A 40 0.51 -13.33 2.29
CA ARG A 40 1.27 -14.34 3.03
C ARG A 40 1.01 -15.75 2.50
N LEU A 41 -0.25 -16.08 2.21
CA LEU A 41 -0.62 -17.36 1.62
C LEU A 41 0.07 -17.60 0.28
N TYR A 42 0.07 -16.61 -0.61
CA TYR A 42 0.59 -16.80 -1.97
C TYR A 42 2.10 -16.68 -2.08
N TYR A 43 2.72 -15.78 -1.32
CA TYR A 43 4.13 -15.42 -1.51
C TYR A 43 5.04 -15.76 -0.32
N GLU A 44 4.49 -16.10 0.86
CA GLU A 44 5.28 -16.34 2.08
C GLU A 44 5.01 -17.70 2.72
N SER A 45 4.20 -18.56 2.09
CA SER A 45 3.87 -19.89 2.63
C SER A 45 5.02 -20.90 2.55
N MET A 46 6.00 -20.66 1.67
CA MET A 46 7.19 -21.50 1.49
C MET A 46 8.38 -21.05 2.33
N ILE A 47 8.54 -19.73 2.42
CA ILE A 47 9.57 -19.02 3.16
C ILE A 47 9.05 -17.59 3.37
N ASP A 48 9.03 -17.11 4.61
CA ASP A 48 8.53 -15.78 4.93
C ASP A 48 9.64 -14.73 4.80
N LEU A 49 9.23 -13.46 4.74
CA LEU A 49 10.15 -12.36 4.47
C LEU A 49 11.20 -12.15 5.57
N ASP A 50 10.85 -12.37 6.85
CA ASP A 50 11.81 -12.24 7.95
C ASP A 50 12.91 -13.29 7.85
N THR A 51 12.55 -14.52 7.48
CA THR A 51 13.51 -15.58 7.19
C THR A 51 14.44 -15.22 6.03
N VAL A 52 13.90 -14.65 4.94
CA VAL A 52 14.72 -14.22 3.80
C VAL A 52 15.69 -13.12 4.20
N ILE A 53 15.22 -12.10 4.91
CA ILE A 53 16.06 -10.99 5.41
C ILE A 53 17.16 -11.51 6.32
N PHE A 54 16.84 -12.41 7.26
CA PHE A 54 17.84 -13.01 8.13
C PHE A 54 18.94 -13.71 7.32
N LEU A 55 18.58 -14.54 6.33
CA LEU A 55 19.54 -15.24 5.48
C LEU A 55 20.44 -14.29 4.68
N MET A 56 19.92 -13.13 4.26
CA MET A 56 20.71 -12.06 3.65
C MET A 56 21.67 -11.42 4.66
N GLU A 57 21.18 -11.04 5.84
CA GLU A 57 21.96 -10.37 6.89
C GLU A 57 23.13 -11.23 7.38
N VAL A 58 22.96 -12.55 7.45
CA VAL A 58 24.04 -13.48 7.84
C VAL A 58 24.93 -13.90 6.66
N ASN A 59 24.83 -13.24 5.50
CA ASN A 59 25.57 -13.54 4.27
C ASN A 59 25.44 -15.01 3.81
N GLN A 60 24.30 -15.65 4.09
CA GLN A 60 23.98 -16.99 3.61
C GLN A 60 23.16 -16.97 2.30
N MET A 61 22.91 -15.78 1.77
CA MET A 61 22.20 -15.56 0.51
C MET A 61 22.73 -14.31 -0.18
N ASN A 62 23.34 -14.48 -1.35
CA ASN A 62 23.75 -13.37 -2.22
C ASN A 62 22.62 -12.91 -3.17
N GLU A 63 22.84 -11.84 -3.94
CA GLU A 63 21.85 -11.27 -4.87
C GLU A 63 21.28 -12.30 -5.87
N ASN A 64 22.14 -13.17 -6.42
CA ASN A 64 21.70 -14.19 -7.37
C ASN A 64 20.90 -15.28 -6.68
N GLU A 65 21.33 -15.73 -5.50
CA GLU A 65 20.61 -16.73 -4.70
C GLU A 65 19.25 -16.21 -4.22
N CYS A 66 19.14 -14.91 -3.96
CA CYS A 66 17.87 -14.25 -3.65
C CYS A 66 16.91 -14.31 -4.85
N LYS A 67 17.38 -13.98 -6.05
CA LYS A 67 16.58 -14.08 -7.28
C LYS A 67 16.16 -15.52 -7.55
N GLU A 68 17.08 -16.47 -7.39
CA GLU A 68 16.80 -17.91 -7.52
C GLU A 68 15.77 -18.39 -6.49
N LEU A 69 15.86 -17.95 -5.23
CA LEU A 69 14.88 -18.27 -4.20
C LEU A 69 13.47 -17.84 -4.64
N VAL A 70 13.31 -16.61 -5.14
CA VAL A 70 12.00 -16.15 -5.60
C VAL A 70 11.51 -16.97 -6.81
N GLN A 71 12.39 -17.20 -7.80
CA GLN A 71 12.05 -17.91 -9.04
C GLN A 71 11.75 -19.40 -8.86
N ASP A 72 12.49 -20.07 -7.97
CA ASP A 72 12.47 -21.53 -7.85
C ASP A 72 11.79 -22.04 -6.57
N VAL A 73 11.52 -21.17 -5.59
CA VAL A 73 10.82 -21.51 -4.35
C VAL A 73 9.48 -20.79 -4.24
N VAL A 74 9.49 -19.46 -4.25
CA VAL A 74 8.28 -18.67 -3.97
C VAL A 74 7.27 -18.75 -5.12
N LEU A 75 7.69 -18.40 -6.35
CA LEU A 75 6.79 -18.38 -7.49
C LEU A 75 6.21 -19.75 -7.86
N PRO A 76 6.95 -20.87 -7.82
CA PRO A 76 6.39 -22.20 -8.09
C PRO A 76 5.28 -22.57 -7.12
N MET A 77 5.42 -22.25 -5.83
CA MET A 77 4.33 -22.44 -4.86
C MET A 77 3.13 -21.57 -5.20
N ARG A 78 3.34 -20.28 -5.47
CA ARG A 78 2.28 -19.37 -5.89
C ARG A 78 1.54 -19.91 -7.11
N TYR A 79 2.26 -20.35 -8.15
CA TYR A 79 1.66 -20.94 -9.35
C TYR A 79 0.89 -22.22 -9.03
N PHE A 80 1.44 -23.07 -8.16
CA PHE A 80 0.77 -24.28 -7.71
C PHE A 80 -0.56 -23.97 -7.01
N LEU A 81 -0.57 -23.05 -6.04
CA LEU A 81 -1.79 -22.61 -5.35
C LEU A 81 -2.83 -22.07 -6.34
N VAL A 82 -2.41 -21.19 -7.27
CA VAL A 82 -3.31 -20.67 -8.31
C VAL A 82 -3.90 -21.80 -9.15
N ASN A 83 -3.10 -22.76 -9.59
CA ASN A 83 -3.58 -23.85 -10.44
C ASN A 83 -4.51 -24.81 -9.69
N VAL A 84 -4.23 -25.10 -8.42
CA VAL A 84 -5.10 -25.93 -7.58
C VAL A 84 -6.46 -25.28 -7.38
N PHE A 85 -6.53 -23.95 -7.18
CA PHE A 85 -7.77 -23.27 -6.80
C PHE A 85 -8.49 -22.52 -7.93
N SER A 86 -7.84 -22.27 -9.08
CA SER A 86 -8.46 -21.62 -10.26
C SER A 86 -9.30 -22.56 -11.12
N GLY A 87 -9.36 -23.86 -10.81
CA GLY A 87 -10.15 -24.83 -11.56
C GLY A 87 -9.65 -25.12 -12.98
N LYS A 88 -8.47 -24.60 -13.38
CA LYS A 88 -7.77 -25.04 -14.60
C LYS A 88 -7.23 -26.45 -14.35
N ALA A 89 -7.96 -27.44 -14.86
CA ALA A 89 -7.59 -28.85 -14.79
C ALA A 89 -6.20 -29.08 -15.40
N GLY A 90 -5.25 -29.60 -14.62
CA GLY A 90 -3.93 -30.00 -15.14
C GLY A 90 -2.73 -29.87 -14.21
N GLY A 91 -2.91 -29.88 -12.88
CA GLY A 91 -1.80 -29.88 -11.93
C GLY A 91 -1.26 -31.28 -11.64
N ALA A 92 -0.56 -31.89 -12.60
CA ALA A 92 0.39 -32.98 -12.35
C ALA A 92 1.28 -33.17 -13.59
N SER A 93 2.60 -33.20 -13.38
CA SER A 93 3.67 -33.46 -14.37
C SER A 93 4.11 -32.30 -15.27
N LEU A 94 4.93 -31.38 -14.76
CA LEU A 94 5.88 -30.59 -15.59
C LEU A 94 7.11 -30.11 -14.79
N ILE A 95 7.96 -31.01 -14.26
CA ILE A 95 9.40 -30.70 -14.06
C ILE A 95 10.23 -31.99 -14.23
N GLY A 96 10.55 -32.35 -15.47
CA GLY A 96 11.52 -33.37 -15.82
C GLY A 96 12.58 -32.80 -16.78
N GLU A 97 13.81 -32.70 -16.27
CA GLU A 97 15.11 -32.67 -16.96
C GLU A 97 15.21 -32.05 -18.37
N LYS A 98 15.89 -30.89 -18.46
CA LYS A 98 17.22 -30.73 -19.10
C LYS A 98 17.60 -29.25 -19.13
N ASN A 99 18.70 -28.91 -18.48
CA ASN A 99 19.67 -27.92 -18.94
C ASN A 99 20.95 -28.11 -18.13
N LYS A 100 21.77 -29.05 -18.60
CA LYS A 100 23.22 -29.00 -18.37
C LYS A 100 23.80 -28.11 -19.47
N ASP A 101 24.85 -27.39 -19.09
CA ASP A 101 25.79 -26.66 -19.93
C ASP A 101 25.36 -25.29 -20.45
N ARG A 102 25.53 -24.27 -19.60
CA ARG A 102 26.09 -22.98 -20.03
C ARG A 102 27.10 -22.47 -19.01
N LYS A 103 28.39 -22.62 -19.34
CA LYS A 103 29.47 -21.83 -18.76
C LYS A 103 29.27 -20.38 -19.19
N PHE A 104 29.17 -19.47 -18.24
CA PHE A 104 29.39 -18.05 -18.50
C PHE A 104 30.90 -17.81 -18.52
N VAL A 105 31.38 -17.32 -19.66
CA VAL A 105 32.71 -16.73 -19.82
C VAL A 105 32.54 -15.25 -19.49
N ASN A 106 33.35 -14.75 -18.56
CA ASN A 106 33.54 -13.33 -18.32
C ASN A 106 34.30 -12.75 -19.51
N ASP A 107 33.87 -11.59 -20.00
CA ASP A 107 34.78 -10.60 -20.58
C ASP A 107 34.18 -9.20 -20.38
N GLU A 108 35.06 -8.29 -19.97
CA GLU A 108 34.85 -6.89 -19.62
C GLU A 108 34.62 -6.00 -20.87
N ASP A 109 34.12 -4.79 -20.59
CA ASP A 109 34.14 -3.55 -21.40
C ASP A 109 33.29 -3.43 -22.69
N ASP A 110 32.12 -2.76 -22.61
CA ASP A 110 31.69 -1.68 -23.56
C ASP A 110 30.33 -1.01 -23.15
N PRO A 111 30.13 0.32 -23.36
CA PRO A 111 28.99 1.08 -22.86
C PRO A 111 27.82 1.12 -23.87
N GLU A 112 27.16 -0.02 -24.08
CA GLU A 112 25.91 -0.11 -24.87
C GLU A 112 24.73 -0.68 -24.05
N ILE A 113 24.78 -0.50 -22.71
CA ILE A 113 23.96 -1.22 -21.72
C ILE A 113 22.52 -0.70 -21.55
N THR A 114 22.18 0.49 -22.04
CA THR A 114 20.85 1.08 -21.74
C THR A 114 19.76 0.78 -22.75
N LYS A 115 20.09 0.22 -23.94
CA LYS A 115 19.09 -0.20 -24.94
C LYS A 115 18.85 -1.70 -25.01
N ARG A 116 19.79 -2.53 -24.54
CA ARG A 116 19.65 -4.00 -24.54
C ARG A 116 18.90 -4.57 -23.32
N LYS A 117 18.75 -3.78 -22.24
CA LYS A 117 18.07 -4.22 -21.01
C LYS A 117 16.56 -4.46 -21.18
N THR A 118 15.87 -3.64 -21.97
CA THR A 118 14.41 -3.78 -22.23
C THR A 118 14.06 -4.85 -23.28
N GLU A 119 15.00 -5.21 -24.16
CA GLU A 119 14.80 -6.27 -25.15
C GLU A 119 15.19 -7.68 -24.66
N LEU A 120 16.07 -7.80 -23.65
CA LEU A 120 16.37 -9.09 -23.01
C LEU A 120 15.23 -9.56 -22.08
N GLU A 121 14.64 -8.64 -21.30
CA GLU A 121 13.54 -8.96 -20.38
C GLU A 121 12.27 -9.41 -21.12
N THR A 122 12.01 -8.89 -22.33
CA THR A 122 10.88 -9.31 -23.17
C THR A 122 11.13 -10.66 -23.87
N LYS A 123 12.39 -10.97 -24.21
CA LYS A 123 12.76 -12.26 -24.82
C LYS A 123 12.78 -13.40 -23.81
N GLU A 124 13.17 -13.18 -22.57
CA GLU A 124 13.10 -14.19 -21.51
C GLU A 124 11.65 -14.52 -21.13
N ILE A 125 10.78 -13.51 -21.06
CA ILE A 125 9.33 -13.70 -20.82
C ILE A 125 8.62 -14.36 -22.02
N GLN A 126 9.05 -14.09 -23.27
CA GLN A 126 8.54 -14.78 -24.47
C GLN A 126 9.07 -16.21 -24.62
N ASN A 127 10.29 -16.52 -24.17
CA ASN A 127 10.80 -17.89 -24.12
C ASN A 127 10.06 -18.73 -23.07
N ILE A 128 9.70 -18.11 -21.95
CA ILE A 128 8.82 -18.73 -20.94
C ILE A 128 7.46 -19.03 -21.58
N LYS A 129 6.81 -18.07 -22.28
CA LYS A 129 5.52 -18.28 -22.98
C LYS A 129 5.55 -19.31 -24.12
N SER A 130 6.56 -19.31 -24.97
CA SER A 130 6.61 -20.20 -26.15
C SER A 130 6.92 -21.67 -25.79
N ASN A 131 7.56 -21.91 -24.64
CA ASN A 131 7.71 -23.24 -24.07
C ASN A 131 6.40 -23.78 -23.45
N PHE A 132 5.39 -22.93 -23.19
CA PHE A 132 4.08 -23.32 -22.67
C PHE A 132 3.09 -23.80 -23.75
N GLU A 133 3.11 -23.23 -24.96
CA GLU A 133 2.08 -23.52 -26.00
C GLU A 133 2.32 -24.82 -26.77
N LYS A 134 3.55 -25.34 -26.85
CA LYS A 134 3.86 -26.54 -27.65
C LYS A 134 3.46 -27.89 -27.01
N ASN A 135 3.09 -27.91 -25.72
CA ASN A 135 2.77 -29.13 -24.99
C ASN A 135 1.26 -29.44 -24.85
N GLU A 136 0.37 -28.61 -25.40
CA GLU A 136 -1.09 -28.78 -25.28
C GLU A 136 -1.70 -29.85 -26.20
N LYS A 137 -0.97 -30.42 -27.17
CA LYS A 137 -1.56 -31.28 -28.22
C LYS A 137 -1.60 -32.78 -27.95
N SER A 138 -1.18 -33.27 -26.79
CA SER A 138 -1.35 -34.69 -26.47
C SER A 138 -1.83 -34.91 -25.04
N ARG A 139 -3.13 -35.21 -24.89
CA ARG A 139 -3.71 -36.27 -24.01
C ARG A 139 -5.16 -35.94 -23.65
N LYS A 140 -6.07 -36.49 -24.46
CA LYS A 140 -7.36 -36.98 -23.95
C LYS A 140 -7.07 -38.31 -23.26
N ASP A 141 -7.23 -38.37 -21.94
CA ASP A 141 -7.99 -39.44 -21.28
C ASP A 141 -7.84 -39.41 -19.75
N LYS A 142 -8.94 -39.84 -19.11
CA LYS A 142 -9.16 -40.10 -17.67
C LYS A 142 -9.50 -38.91 -16.78
N ARG A 143 -10.78 -38.55 -16.85
CA ARG A 143 -11.58 -37.98 -15.77
C ARG A 143 -11.58 -38.91 -14.56
N ASN A 144 -11.22 -38.40 -13.39
CA ASN A 144 -11.85 -38.75 -12.12
C ASN A 144 -11.41 -37.77 -11.05
N ARG A 145 -12.33 -36.97 -10.47
CA ARG A 145 -12.12 -36.37 -9.14
C ARG A 145 -13.44 -36.27 -8.37
N ASN A 146 -13.49 -37.08 -7.33
CA ASN A 146 -14.29 -36.91 -6.14
C ASN A 146 -14.11 -35.48 -5.57
N GLY A 147 -15.18 -34.93 -5.00
CA GLY A 147 -15.18 -33.60 -4.40
C GLY A 147 -14.39 -33.56 -3.09
N THR A 148 -13.12 -33.19 -3.16
CA THR A 148 -12.30 -32.86 -1.98
C THR A 148 -12.69 -31.49 -1.44
N ASN A 149 -12.81 -31.36 -0.12
CA ASN A 149 -13.05 -30.08 0.54
C ASN A 149 -11.87 -29.12 0.30
N ILE A 150 -12.15 -27.93 -0.26
CA ILE A 150 -11.15 -26.92 -0.62
C ILE A 150 -10.33 -26.51 0.62
N ASN A 151 -10.98 -26.39 1.78
CA ASN A 151 -10.34 -25.98 3.02
C ASN A 151 -9.35 -27.04 3.52
N GLU A 152 -9.75 -28.32 3.50
CA GLU A 152 -8.87 -29.43 3.86
C GLU A 152 -7.66 -29.51 2.91
N THR A 153 -7.90 -29.33 1.60
CA THR A 153 -6.84 -29.34 0.59
C THR A 153 -5.83 -28.21 0.85
N LEU A 154 -6.29 -26.99 1.17
CA LEU A 154 -5.43 -25.87 1.52
C LEU A 154 -4.57 -26.17 2.75
N MET A 155 -5.17 -26.69 3.82
CA MET A 155 -4.47 -27.01 5.06
C MET A 155 -3.48 -28.17 4.88
N GLU A 156 -3.79 -29.17 4.07
CA GLU A 156 -2.84 -30.24 3.72
C GLU A 156 -1.63 -29.70 2.96
N ILE A 157 -1.85 -28.77 2.01
CA ILE A 157 -0.77 -28.13 1.25
C ILE A 157 0.17 -27.37 2.20
N LEU A 158 -0.39 -26.56 3.10
CA LEU A 158 0.41 -25.79 4.05
C LEU A 158 1.15 -26.70 5.03
N LYS A 159 0.51 -27.76 5.54
CA LYS A 159 1.22 -28.78 6.35
C LYS A 159 2.40 -29.38 5.59
N ALA A 160 2.30 -29.59 4.29
CA ALA A 160 3.43 -30.11 3.50
C ALA A 160 4.62 -29.14 3.47
N THR A 161 4.40 -27.81 3.59
CA THR A 161 5.51 -26.84 3.60
C THR A 161 6.32 -26.86 4.89
N SER A 162 5.79 -27.45 5.97
CA SER A 162 6.53 -27.71 7.21
C SER A 162 7.56 -28.86 7.12
N ASN A 163 7.71 -29.50 5.95
CA ASN A 163 8.70 -30.55 5.73
C ASN A 163 10.10 -29.97 5.46
N PHE A 164 11.06 -30.26 6.35
CA PHE A 164 12.45 -29.81 6.26
C PHE A 164 13.44 -30.85 5.71
N SER A 165 12.96 -31.98 5.17
CA SER A 165 13.82 -33.01 4.55
C SER A 165 14.44 -32.52 3.25
N LEU A 166 15.72 -32.83 3.00
CA LEU A 166 16.36 -32.62 1.68
C LEU A 166 15.83 -33.51 0.56
N LYS A 167 15.11 -34.58 0.92
CA LYS A 167 14.45 -35.48 -0.02
C LYS A 167 12.98 -35.48 0.32
N VAL A 168 12.19 -34.71 -0.42
CA VAL A 168 10.77 -34.54 -0.15
C VAL A 168 9.97 -35.44 -1.08
N LYS A 169 9.03 -36.20 -0.49
CA LYS A 169 7.99 -36.92 -1.23
C LYS A 169 6.65 -36.58 -0.60
N SER A 170 6.00 -35.54 -1.10
CA SER A 170 4.71 -35.11 -0.58
C SER A 170 3.55 -35.63 -1.45
N LYS A 171 2.32 -35.48 -0.95
CA LYS A 171 1.09 -35.65 -1.74
C LYS A 171 1.04 -34.70 -2.95
N PHE A 172 1.83 -33.62 -2.91
CA PHE A 172 1.86 -32.53 -3.87
C PHE A 172 3.23 -32.49 -4.57
N SER A 173 3.56 -33.53 -5.35
CA SER A 173 4.84 -33.66 -6.05
C SER A 173 5.28 -32.44 -6.89
N ALA A 174 4.33 -31.57 -7.28
CA ALA A 174 4.61 -30.32 -7.99
C ALA A 174 5.45 -29.32 -7.18
N ILE A 175 5.43 -29.39 -5.84
CA ILE A 175 6.17 -28.47 -4.96
C ILE A 175 7.39 -29.11 -4.28
N ASP A 176 7.60 -30.43 -4.43
CA ASP A 176 8.68 -31.16 -3.76
C ASP A 176 10.05 -30.56 -4.06
N LYS A 177 10.35 -30.25 -5.33
CA LYS A 177 11.63 -29.62 -5.73
C LYS A 177 11.84 -28.24 -5.10
N SER A 178 10.77 -27.45 -4.99
CA SER A 178 10.84 -26.14 -4.34
C SER A 178 11.08 -26.28 -2.84
N LEU A 179 10.45 -27.26 -2.19
CA LEU A 179 10.71 -27.58 -0.78
C LEU A 179 12.16 -28.03 -0.56
N GLU A 180 12.69 -28.91 -1.41
CA GLU A 180 14.08 -29.37 -1.33
C GLU A 180 15.08 -28.21 -1.49
N ARG A 181 14.87 -27.32 -2.47
CA ARG A 181 15.71 -26.13 -2.65
C ARG A 181 15.67 -25.21 -1.44
N ARG A 182 14.45 -24.92 -0.96
CA ARG A 182 14.19 -24.11 0.24
C ARG A 182 14.86 -24.70 1.48
N ASN A 183 14.83 -26.03 1.64
CA ASN A 183 15.43 -26.73 2.77
C ASN A 183 16.96 -26.65 2.78
N ARG A 184 17.62 -26.51 1.62
CA ARG A 184 19.08 -26.30 1.57
C ARG A 184 19.50 -25.02 2.28
N TYR A 185 18.75 -23.92 2.10
CA TYR A 185 19.03 -22.67 2.83
C TYR A 185 18.94 -22.84 4.34
N PHE A 186 17.98 -23.64 4.83
CA PHE A 186 17.87 -23.94 6.26
C PHE A 186 18.96 -24.85 6.81
N GLU A 187 19.56 -25.70 5.96
CA GLU A 187 20.68 -26.55 6.38
C GLU A 187 22.00 -25.78 6.47
N PHE A 188 22.18 -24.75 5.62
CA PHE A 188 23.35 -23.87 5.72
C PHE A 188 23.33 -23.02 6.99
N ASP A 189 22.14 -22.73 7.52
CA ASP A 189 21.98 -22.05 8.80
C ASP A 189 22.24 -22.97 10.01
N GLN A 190 23.49 -23.01 10.49
CA GLN A 190 23.85 -23.76 11.70
C GLN A 190 23.15 -23.26 12.97
N SER A 191 22.73 -21.99 13.01
CA SER A 191 22.05 -21.40 14.18
C SER A 191 20.60 -21.85 14.31
N GLN A 192 20.01 -22.36 13.23
CA GLN A 192 18.59 -22.74 13.11
C GLN A 192 17.62 -21.57 13.32
N ILE A 193 18.10 -20.33 13.32
CA ILE A 193 17.27 -19.12 13.47
C ILE A 193 16.34 -18.97 12.27
N ALA A 194 16.83 -19.18 11.03
CA ALA A 194 16.01 -19.11 9.82
C ALA A 194 14.83 -20.10 9.89
N LYS A 195 15.10 -21.31 10.35
CA LYS A 195 14.08 -22.35 10.54
C LYS A 195 13.09 -21.99 11.65
N TYR A 196 13.57 -21.37 12.74
CA TYR A 196 12.73 -20.89 13.82
C TYR A 196 11.78 -19.78 13.36
N LEU A 197 12.30 -18.76 12.67
CA LEU A 197 11.54 -17.64 12.10
C LEU A 197 10.43 -18.15 11.18
N PHE A 198 10.79 -19.03 10.24
CA PHE A 198 9.82 -19.64 9.33
C PHE A 198 8.73 -20.43 10.06
N ASN A 199 9.08 -21.27 11.04
CA ASN A 199 8.07 -22.01 11.79
C ASN A 199 7.12 -21.09 12.56
N ALA A 200 7.62 -20.00 13.15
CA ALA A 200 6.80 -19.02 13.85
C ALA A 200 5.83 -18.31 12.88
N ALA A 201 6.33 -17.84 11.73
CA ALA A 201 5.51 -17.20 10.70
C ALA A 201 4.47 -18.16 10.10
N HIS A 202 4.88 -19.41 9.83
CA HIS A 202 4.02 -20.45 9.28
C HIS A 202 2.90 -20.85 10.25
N GLN A 203 3.20 -21.02 11.54
CA GLN A 203 2.18 -21.28 12.56
C GLN A 203 1.18 -20.13 12.68
N LYS A 204 1.66 -18.88 12.61
CA LYS A 204 0.79 -17.70 12.59
C LYS A 204 -0.12 -17.70 11.36
N LEU A 205 0.42 -17.96 10.16
CA LEU A 205 -0.37 -18.07 8.93
C LEU A 205 -1.45 -19.16 9.05
N MET A 206 -1.10 -20.34 9.55
CA MET A 206 -2.04 -21.44 9.75
C MET A 206 -3.17 -21.05 10.71
N LYS A 207 -2.85 -20.42 11.85
CA LYS A 207 -3.84 -19.96 12.83
C LYS A 207 -4.76 -18.87 12.27
N ASP A 208 -4.20 -17.90 11.55
CA ASP A 208 -4.98 -16.81 10.93
C ASP A 208 -5.93 -17.37 9.87
N LEU A 209 -5.47 -18.34 9.07
CA LEU A 209 -6.31 -19.05 8.10
C LEU A 209 -7.40 -19.87 8.77
N GLU A 210 -7.09 -20.64 9.82
CA GLU A 210 -8.10 -21.40 10.56
C GLU A 210 -9.18 -20.49 11.14
N THR A 211 -8.78 -19.36 11.74
CA THR A 211 -9.70 -18.35 12.28
C THR A 211 -10.60 -17.80 11.17
N PHE A 212 -9.99 -17.39 10.04
CA PHE A 212 -10.75 -16.92 8.88
C PHE A 212 -11.74 -17.98 8.35
N LEU A 213 -11.34 -19.25 8.29
CA LEU A 213 -12.19 -20.34 7.81
C LEU A 213 -13.33 -20.65 8.78
N GLN A 214 -13.10 -20.57 10.10
CA GLN A 214 -14.11 -20.78 11.14
C GLN A 214 -15.15 -19.65 11.16
N ASP A 215 -14.71 -18.40 11.13
CA ASP A 215 -15.58 -17.22 11.13
C ASP A 215 -16.55 -17.23 9.93
N ASN A 216 -16.07 -17.72 8.79
CA ASN A 216 -16.89 -17.85 7.58
C ASN A 216 -17.81 -19.09 7.57
N SER A 217 -17.59 -20.05 8.46
CA SER A 217 -18.42 -21.26 8.58
C SER A 217 -19.56 -21.09 9.60
N ALA A 218 -19.42 -20.21 10.59
CA ALA A 218 -20.39 -20.00 11.66
C ALA A 218 -21.57 -19.05 11.32
N SER A 219 -21.53 -18.35 10.18
CA SER A 219 -22.60 -17.43 9.76
C SER A 219 -23.73 -18.16 9.02
N SER A 220 -24.70 -18.69 9.76
CA SER A 220 -25.88 -19.39 9.24
C SER A 220 -26.99 -18.47 8.70
N SER A 221 -26.83 -17.15 8.74
CA SER A 221 -27.89 -16.20 8.37
C SER A 221 -27.55 -15.15 7.29
N ASN A 222 -26.38 -15.19 6.64
CA ASN A 222 -26.15 -14.47 5.38
C ASN A 222 -25.01 -15.10 4.56
N PRO A 223 -25.22 -15.44 3.28
CA PRO A 223 -24.30 -16.30 2.53
C PRO A 223 -23.07 -15.51 2.06
N LYS A 224 -21.93 -15.69 2.74
CA LYS A 224 -20.60 -15.46 2.14
C LYS A 224 -19.83 -16.78 1.98
N LYS A 225 -20.43 -17.77 1.31
CA LYS A 225 -19.66 -18.82 0.60
C LYS A 225 -18.68 -18.24 -0.45
N SER A 226 -18.73 -16.93 -0.69
CA SER A 226 -17.84 -16.16 -1.55
C SER A 226 -16.45 -15.88 -0.95
N SER A 227 -16.24 -15.94 0.37
CA SER A 227 -15.02 -15.39 1.01
C SER A 227 -13.76 -16.24 0.82
N VAL A 228 -13.84 -17.57 0.92
CA VAL A 228 -12.66 -18.45 0.71
C VAL A 228 -12.26 -18.49 -0.76
N ARG A 229 -13.24 -18.55 -1.67
CA ARG A 229 -12.96 -18.45 -3.11
C ARG A 229 -12.40 -17.09 -3.48
N GLU A 230 -12.80 -16.02 -2.81
CA GLU A 230 -12.27 -14.67 -2.99
C GLU A 230 -10.82 -14.57 -2.48
N LEU A 231 -10.52 -15.11 -1.29
CA LEU A 231 -9.15 -15.22 -0.77
C LEU A 231 -8.24 -16.01 -1.73
N LEU A 232 -8.77 -17.09 -2.30
CA LEU A 232 -8.04 -17.94 -3.25
C LEU A 232 -8.10 -17.40 -4.69
N SER A 233 -8.84 -16.34 -4.97
CA SER A 233 -8.89 -15.73 -6.30
C SER A 233 -7.84 -14.63 -6.40
N ILE A 234 -6.81 -14.85 -7.21
CA ILE A 234 -5.80 -13.84 -7.51
C ILE A 234 -5.99 -13.32 -8.94
N LYS A 235 -6.30 -12.03 -9.06
CA LYS A 235 -6.31 -11.31 -10.34
C LYS A 235 -4.91 -10.78 -10.66
N ASP A 236 -4.57 -10.69 -11.94
CA ASP A 236 -3.31 -10.12 -12.43
C ASP A 236 -2.06 -10.71 -11.76
N ALA A 237 -2.01 -12.03 -11.57
CA ALA A 237 -0.92 -12.71 -10.85
C ALA A 237 0.47 -12.33 -11.38
N ASN A 238 0.65 -12.23 -12.70
CA ASN A 238 1.93 -11.82 -13.29
C ASN A 238 2.37 -10.40 -12.89
N LYS A 239 1.42 -9.47 -12.72
CA LYS A 239 1.72 -8.10 -12.25
C LYS A 239 2.15 -8.13 -10.77
N LYS A 240 1.52 -9.00 -9.97
CA LYS A 240 1.89 -9.21 -8.56
C LYS A 240 3.25 -9.86 -8.42
N ASP A 241 3.61 -10.80 -9.29
CA ASP A 241 4.94 -11.42 -9.30
C ASP A 241 6.04 -10.39 -9.52
N LEU A 242 5.87 -9.52 -10.52
CA LEU A 242 6.82 -8.43 -10.79
C LEU A 242 6.95 -7.50 -9.58
N LYS A 243 5.83 -7.19 -8.92
CA LYS A 243 5.82 -6.33 -7.72
C LYS A 243 6.48 -6.98 -6.52
N TYR A 244 6.34 -8.30 -6.36
CA TYR A 244 7.02 -9.05 -5.31
C TYR A 244 8.54 -9.07 -5.54
N PHE A 245 8.99 -9.28 -6.79
CA PHE A 245 10.41 -9.16 -7.13
C PHE A 245 10.96 -7.77 -6.79
N GLN A 246 10.26 -6.69 -7.18
CA GLN A 246 10.67 -5.32 -6.89
C GLN A 246 10.79 -5.05 -5.37
N MET A 247 9.87 -5.61 -4.57
CA MET A 247 9.93 -5.54 -3.12
C MET A 247 11.19 -6.24 -2.59
N ILE A 248 11.44 -7.47 -3.02
CA ILE A 248 12.61 -8.26 -2.58
C ILE A 248 13.92 -7.58 -2.98
N GLU A 249 14.05 -7.06 -4.21
CA GLU A 249 15.23 -6.31 -4.66
C GLU A 249 15.44 -5.02 -3.86
N THR A 250 14.37 -4.32 -3.46
CA THR A 250 14.49 -3.12 -2.63
C THR A 250 14.95 -3.45 -1.21
N ILE A 251 14.46 -4.57 -0.66
CA ILE A 251 14.83 -5.06 0.67
C ILE A 251 16.27 -5.56 0.67
N GLU A 252 16.70 -6.30 -0.36
CA GLU A 252 18.07 -6.80 -0.49
C GLU A 252 19.08 -5.64 -0.54
N LYS A 253 18.85 -4.64 -1.39
CA LYS A 253 19.67 -3.40 -1.40
C LYS A 253 19.68 -2.72 -0.03
N ALA A 254 18.54 -2.68 0.65
CA ALA A 254 18.47 -2.06 1.98
C ALA A 254 19.29 -2.83 3.03
N VAL A 255 19.35 -4.16 2.98
CA VAL A 255 20.21 -4.98 3.85
C VAL A 255 21.70 -4.65 3.61
N VAL A 256 22.09 -4.41 2.36
CA VAL A 256 23.48 -4.11 2.00
C VAL A 256 23.86 -2.66 2.29
N GLU A 257 22.96 -1.71 2.01
CA GLU A 257 23.27 -0.27 1.94
C GLU A 257 22.79 0.55 3.13
N THR A 258 21.88 0.03 3.98
CA THR A 258 21.20 0.85 5.01
C THR A 258 21.07 0.18 6.37
N ASP A 259 21.18 0.98 7.44
CA ASP A 259 20.96 0.50 8.81
C ASP A 259 19.47 0.42 9.21
N ASN A 260 18.53 0.75 8.31
CA ASN A 260 17.10 0.89 8.64
C ASN A 260 16.18 -0.10 7.92
N ILE A 261 16.61 -1.36 7.90
CA ILE A 261 15.87 -2.47 7.26
C ILE A 261 14.43 -2.61 7.76
N VAL A 262 14.19 -2.39 9.06
CA VAL A 262 12.86 -2.53 9.67
C VAL A 262 11.84 -1.59 9.04
N LYS A 263 12.19 -0.31 8.84
CA LYS A 263 11.28 0.66 8.22
C LYS A 263 11.07 0.38 6.74
N ILE A 264 12.14 0.00 6.03
CA ILE A 264 12.05 -0.29 4.59
C ILE A 264 11.19 -1.53 4.35
N LYS A 265 11.42 -2.61 5.11
CA LYS A 265 10.58 -3.82 5.09
C LYS A 265 9.11 -3.45 5.30
N GLN A 266 8.79 -2.73 6.38
CA GLN A 266 7.42 -2.37 6.68
C GLN A 266 6.77 -1.53 5.56
N ARG A 267 7.53 -0.62 4.95
CA ARG A 267 7.06 0.19 3.82
C ARG A 267 6.74 -0.68 2.60
N GLU A 268 7.66 -1.54 2.19
CA GLU A 268 7.48 -2.36 0.98
C GLU A 268 6.40 -3.45 1.17
N GLU A 269 6.30 -4.06 2.36
CA GLU A 269 5.22 -5.01 2.69
C GLU A 269 3.84 -4.37 2.59
N ASN A 270 3.70 -3.15 3.12
CA ASN A 270 2.45 -2.40 3.05
C ASN A 270 2.07 -2.09 1.59
N GLU A 271 3.03 -1.63 0.77
CA GLU A 271 2.78 -1.36 -0.65
C GLU A 271 2.42 -2.62 -1.42
N PHE A 272 3.10 -3.74 -1.18
CA PHE A 272 2.79 -4.99 -1.84
C PHE A 272 1.40 -5.53 -1.44
N THR A 273 1.03 -5.38 -0.17
CA THR A 273 -0.31 -5.75 0.33
C THR A 273 -1.42 -4.99 -0.40
N LEU A 274 -1.21 -3.71 -0.74
CA LEU A 274 -2.19 -2.91 -1.48
C LEU A 274 -2.42 -3.41 -2.92
N VAL A 275 -1.52 -4.23 -3.49
CA VAL A 275 -1.71 -4.81 -4.83
C VAL A 275 -2.83 -5.87 -4.84
N PHE A 276 -3.20 -6.41 -3.67
CA PHE A 276 -4.31 -7.34 -3.51
C PHE A 276 -5.66 -6.63 -3.34
N GLY A 277 -5.64 -5.36 -2.91
CA GLY A 277 -6.83 -4.54 -2.73
C GLY A 277 -7.44 -4.02 -4.04
N GLN A 278 -8.63 -3.43 -3.92
CA GLN A 278 -9.29 -2.76 -5.04
C GLN A 278 -8.51 -1.50 -5.43
N GLN A 279 -8.20 -1.37 -6.72
CA GLN A 279 -7.57 -0.16 -7.24
C GLN A 279 -8.55 1.02 -7.15
N MET A 280 -8.09 2.11 -6.56
CA MET A 280 -8.82 3.37 -6.54
C MET A 280 -9.03 3.88 -7.97
N LYS A 281 -10.24 4.35 -8.27
CA LYS A 281 -10.57 4.91 -9.59
C LYS A 281 -9.77 6.20 -9.82
N GLN A 282 -9.35 6.44 -11.06
CA GLN A 282 -8.57 7.64 -11.42
C GLN A 282 -9.30 8.94 -11.05
N ASP A 283 -10.63 9.00 -11.20
CA ASP A 283 -11.42 10.16 -10.78
C ASP A 283 -11.37 10.42 -9.27
N GLU A 284 -11.31 9.35 -8.47
CA GLU A 284 -11.19 9.48 -7.01
C GLU A 284 -9.78 9.94 -6.62
N VAL A 285 -8.74 9.36 -7.25
CA VAL A 285 -7.35 9.80 -7.08
C VAL A 285 -7.22 11.29 -7.42
N LYS A 286 -7.81 11.72 -8.55
CA LYS A 286 -7.82 13.12 -8.97
C LYS A 286 -8.55 14.02 -7.96
N ALA A 287 -9.70 13.59 -7.45
CA ALA A 287 -10.45 14.36 -6.45
C ALA A 287 -9.66 14.51 -5.14
N LEU A 288 -8.97 13.47 -4.70
CA LEU A 288 -8.09 13.50 -3.53
C LEU A 288 -6.88 14.40 -3.77
N LYS A 289 -6.22 14.25 -4.93
CA LYS A 289 -5.11 15.11 -5.35
C LYS A 289 -5.50 16.58 -5.29
N MET A 290 -6.61 16.95 -5.93
CA MET A 290 -7.11 18.33 -5.94
C MET A 290 -7.46 18.81 -4.53
N SER A 291 -8.17 17.99 -3.74
CA SER A 291 -8.59 18.38 -2.39
C SER A 291 -7.38 18.62 -1.48
N PHE A 292 -6.44 17.68 -1.46
CA PHE A 292 -5.22 17.76 -0.66
C PHE A 292 -4.40 18.99 -1.03
N ASN A 293 -4.08 19.18 -2.32
CA ASN A 293 -3.26 20.30 -2.77
C ASN A 293 -3.92 21.66 -2.51
N LEU A 294 -5.26 21.73 -2.51
CA LEU A 294 -6.00 22.97 -2.24
C LEU A 294 -6.32 23.20 -0.74
N GLY A 295 -5.63 22.51 0.16
CA GLY A 295 -5.70 22.81 1.59
C GLY A 295 -6.89 22.19 2.32
N SER A 296 -7.47 21.10 1.81
CA SER A 296 -8.63 20.48 2.46
C SER A 296 -8.36 20.01 3.89
N THR A 297 -7.10 19.81 4.24
CA THR A 297 -6.61 19.51 5.59
C THR A 297 -6.92 20.60 6.61
N PHE A 298 -6.98 21.86 6.18
CA PHE A 298 -7.26 23.01 7.03
C PHE A 298 -8.67 23.53 6.80
N LEU A 299 -9.07 23.71 5.54
CA LEU A 299 -10.40 24.16 5.17
C LEU A 299 -10.77 23.59 3.80
N THR A 300 -11.83 22.78 3.74
CA THR A 300 -12.24 22.18 2.45
C THR A 300 -12.52 23.26 1.40
N PRO A 301 -12.09 23.09 0.14
CA PRO A 301 -12.27 24.12 -0.90
C PRO A 301 -13.72 24.58 -1.08
N GLY A 302 -14.69 23.67 -0.97
CA GLY A 302 -16.12 24.00 -1.05
C GLY A 302 -16.60 24.87 0.11
N LEU A 303 -16.17 24.57 1.34
CA LEU A 303 -16.47 25.40 2.51
C LEU A 303 -15.78 26.76 2.40
N TYR A 304 -14.51 26.78 1.97
CA TYR A 304 -13.77 28.03 1.85
C TYR A 304 -14.39 28.96 0.80
N LEU A 305 -14.81 28.43 -0.35
CA LEU A 305 -15.54 29.19 -1.37
C LEU A 305 -16.85 29.78 -0.81
N SER A 306 -17.61 28.97 -0.07
CA SER A 306 -18.89 29.40 0.51
C SER A 306 -18.70 30.52 1.53
N ILE A 307 -17.71 30.37 2.42
CA ILE A 307 -17.33 31.42 3.38
C ILE A 307 -16.86 32.67 2.63
N SER A 308 -15.96 32.50 1.66
CA SER A 308 -15.39 33.61 0.89
C SER A 308 -16.48 34.43 0.22
N LYS A 309 -17.50 33.80 -0.38
CA LYS A 309 -18.67 34.50 -0.94
C LYS A 309 -19.41 35.35 0.09
N ALA A 310 -19.64 34.79 1.28
CA ALA A 310 -20.42 35.41 2.34
C ALA A 310 -19.64 36.41 3.22
N LEU A 311 -18.31 36.51 3.07
CA LEU A 311 -17.51 37.49 3.82
C LEU A 311 -17.86 38.93 3.42
N MET A 312 -18.31 39.72 4.40
CA MET A 312 -18.73 41.11 4.23
C MET A 312 -17.71 42.11 4.81
N ILE A 313 -16.44 42.03 4.39
CA ILE A 313 -15.33 42.82 4.95
C ILE A 313 -14.76 43.82 3.94
N SER A 314 -14.18 44.92 4.43
CA SER A 314 -13.35 45.81 3.61
C SER A 314 -12.15 45.03 3.06
N GLU A 315 -11.75 45.33 1.81
CA GLU A 315 -10.61 44.70 1.13
C GLU A 315 -10.64 43.17 1.12
N LYS A 316 -11.83 42.59 0.93
CA LYS A 316 -12.05 41.13 0.87
C LYS A 316 -11.01 40.39 0.02
N SER A 317 -10.67 40.92 -1.17
CA SER A 317 -9.70 40.28 -2.07
C SER A 317 -8.32 40.13 -1.42
N VAL A 318 -7.81 41.20 -0.79
CA VAL A 318 -6.51 41.22 -0.11
C VAL A 318 -6.52 40.28 1.09
N PHE A 319 -7.63 40.26 1.84
CA PHE A 319 -7.79 39.35 2.96
C PHE A 319 -7.78 37.88 2.53
N VAL A 320 -8.56 37.52 1.50
CA VAL A 320 -8.63 36.15 0.96
C VAL A 320 -7.26 35.70 0.45
N GLU A 321 -6.56 36.56 -0.28
CA GLU A 321 -5.20 36.31 -0.77
C GLU A 321 -4.23 36.02 0.39
N LYS A 322 -4.17 36.91 1.38
CA LYS A 322 -3.29 36.74 2.55
C LYS A 322 -3.57 35.43 3.29
N MET A 323 -4.84 35.14 3.57
CA MET A 323 -5.20 33.92 4.31
C MET A 323 -4.96 32.65 3.50
N THR A 324 -5.23 32.68 2.19
CA THR A 324 -4.96 31.52 1.30
C THR A 324 -3.47 31.21 1.25
N ASN A 325 -2.61 32.22 1.11
CA ASN A 325 -1.16 32.03 1.10
C ASN A 325 -0.64 31.42 2.41
N ILE A 326 -1.13 31.89 3.57
CA ILE A 326 -0.74 31.31 4.86
C ILE A 326 -1.23 29.86 4.99
N MET A 327 -2.49 29.58 4.59
CA MET A 327 -3.10 28.27 4.73
C MET A 327 -2.48 27.20 3.81
N LEU A 328 -2.01 27.59 2.63
CA LEU A 328 -1.41 26.67 1.65
C LEU A 328 0.12 26.55 1.80
N LYS A 329 0.76 27.41 2.58
CA LYS A 329 2.21 27.37 2.82
C LYS A 329 2.72 25.98 3.24
N PRO A 330 2.10 25.24 4.19
CA PRO A 330 2.59 23.92 4.58
C PRO A 330 2.63 22.92 3.42
N ILE A 331 1.66 23.01 2.51
CA ILE A 331 1.56 22.12 1.35
C ILE A 331 2.56 22.53 0.26
N LEU A 332 2.82 23.83 0.08
CA LEU A 332 3.90 24.31 -0.79
C LEU A 332 5.25 23.81 -0.29
N THR A 333 5.52 23.94 1.01
CA THR A 333 6.76 23.44 1.62
C THR A 333 6.89 21.94 1.44
N LEU A 334 5.82 21.17 1.71
CA LEU A 334 5.80 19.72 1.46
C LEU A 334 6.12 19.40 -0.02
N THR A 335 5.47 20.09 -0.96
CA THR A 335 5.68 19.91 -2.41
C THR A 335 7.13 20.16 -2.80
N ASN A 336 7.73 21.23 -2.29
CA ASN A 336 9.13 21.56 -2.57
C ASN A 336 10.10 20.52 -1.97
N THR A 337 9.85 20.07 -0.74
CA THR A 337 10.72 19.11 -0.04
C THR A 337 10.57 17.66 -0.51
N SER A 338 9.45 17.31 -1.15
CA SER A 338 9.14 15.95 -1.62
C SER A 338 9.14 15.83 -3.15
N SER A 339 9.67 16.84 -3.85
CA SER A 339 9.75 16.87 -5.31
C SER A 339 10.72 15.80 -5.86
N ILE A 340 11.77 15.49 -5.10
CA ILE A 340 12.81 14.51 -5.40
C ILE A 340 12.58 13.29 -4.49
N GLY A 341 12.62 12.08 -5.05
CA GLY A 341 12.43 10.83 -4.31
C GLY A 341 11.55 9.83 -5.06
N ALA A 342 11.57 8.58 -4.61
CA ALA A 342 10.73 7.52 -5.15
C ALA A 342 9.25 7.76 -4.80
N ASP A 343 8.34 7.21 -5.60
CA ASP A 343 6.89 7.31 -5.40
C ASP A 343 6.44 6.86 -3.99
N THR A 344 7.11 5.85 -3.44
CA THR A 344 6.88 5.33 -2.07
C THR A 344 7.26 6.34 -0.99
N GLU A 345 8.40 7.00 -1.15
CA GLU A 345 8.88 8.05 -0.26
C GLU A 345 7.98 9.31 -0.32
N LYS A 346 7.52 9.66 -1.53
CA LYS A 346 6.54 10.74 -1.71
C LYS A 346 5.23 10.45 -0.97
N LYS A 347 4.71 9.22 -1.09
CA LYS A 347 3.53 8.77 -0.33
C LYS A 347 3.77 8.86 1.17
N GLU A 348 4.90 8.36 1.66
CA GLU A 348 5.25 8.38 3.07
C GLU A 348 5.33 9.82 3.63
N ASN A 349 5.94 10.73 2.89
CA ASN A 349 6.00 12.15 3.26
C ASN A 349 4.61 12.78 3.38
N VAL A 350 3.70 12.49 2.45
CA VAL A 350 2.29 12.95 2.51
C VAL A 350 1.57 12.35 3.72
N LEU A 351 1.78 11.06 4.00
CA LEU A 351 1.17 10.39 5.16
C LEU A 351 1.68 10.96 6.48
N ASN A 352 2.99 11.19 6.61
CA ASN A 352 3.59 11.79 7.80
C ASN A 352 3.07 13.21 8.01
N PHE A 353 3.01 14.02 6.96
CA PHE A 353 2.39 15.35 7.03
C PHE A 353 0.93 15.29 7.50
N LEU A 354 0.11 14.37 6.97
CA LEU A 354 -1.27 14.22 7.42
C LEU A 354 -1.38 13.74 8.87
N LYS A 355 -0.51 12.83 9.30
CA LYS A 355 -0.43 12.39 10.69
C LYS A 355 -0.09 13.57 11.60
N ASP A 356 0.84 14.43 11.21
CA ASP A 356 1.18 15.65 11.97
C ASP A 356 -0.03 16.57 12.10
N VAL A 357 -0.79 16.78 11.02
CA VAL A 357 -2.03 17.59 11.03
C VAL A 357 -3.11 16.98 11.92
N VAL A 358 -3.32 15.66 11.85
CA VAL A 358 -4.38 14.96 12.60
C VAL A 358 -4.04 14.83 14.09
N SER A 359 -2.79 14.52 14.40
CA SER A 359 -2.34 14.28 15.78
C SER A 359 -1.84 15.54 16.50
N ARG A 360 -1.59 16.62 15.74
CA ARG A 360 -0.87 17.83 16.22
C ARG A 360 0.46 17.47 16.88
N ALA A 361 1.13 16.46 16.35
CA ALA A 361 2.44 16.04 16.81
C ALA A 361 3.51 17.07 16.39
N PRO A 362 4.57 17.27 17.20
CA PRO A 362 5.69 18.09 16.80
C PRO A 362 6.38 17.50 15.57
N SER A 363 6.54 18.32 14.53
CA SER A 363 7.26 17.97 13.31
C SER A 363 7.96 19.17 12.66
N LYS A 364 8.69 18.93 11.56
CA LYS A 364 9.31 20.00 10.76
C LYS A 364 8.31 21.00 10.18
N TYR A 365 7.01 20.68 10.17
CA TYR A 365 5.95 21.54 9.64
C TYR A 365 5.13 22.25 10.74
N THR A 366 5.46 22.07 12.03
CA THR A 366 4.65 22.55 13.17
C THR A 366 4.26 24.03 13.03
N ASP A 367 5.24 24.90 12.83
CA ASP A 367 5.00 26.35 12.77
C ASP A 367 4.09 26.74 11.59
N GLU A 368 4.25 26.06 10.45
CA GLU A 368 3.45 26.33 9.26
C GLU A 368 2.03 25.79 9.42
N ILE A 369 1.88 24.59 9.98
CA ILE A 369 0.59 23.97 10.31
C ILE A 369 -0.18 24.86 11.30
N ASP A 370 0.48 25.35 12.35
CA ASP A 370 -0.11 26.29 13.32
C ASP A 370 -0.50 27.62 12.65
N GLY A 371 0.33 28.11 11.74
CA GLY A 371 0.02 29.28 10.90
C GLY A 371 -1.26 29.07 10.08
N ALA A 372 -1.40 27.91 9.44
CA ALA A 372 -2.58 27.56 8.66
C ALA A 372 -3.85 27.43 9.52
N PHE A 373 -3.75 26.81 10.71
CA PHE A 373 -4.86 26.76 11.67
C PHE A 373 -5.26 28.15 12.18
N LYS A 374 -4.30 29.04 12.45
CA LYS A 374 -4.58 30.44 12.83
C LYS A 374 -5.25 31.22 11.70
N ALA A 375 -4.82 31.04 10.46
CA ALA A 375 -5.45 31.65 9.29
C ALA A 375 -6.90 31.18 9.14
N ARG A 376 -7.15 29.87 9.27
CA ARG A 376 -8.49 29.30 9.28
C ARG A 376 -9.37 29.89 10.38
N SER A 377 -8.88 29.94 11.62
CA SER A 377 -9.63 30.54 12.73
C SER A 377 -9.96 32.01 12.47
N THR A 378 -9.03 32.76 11.86
CA THR A 378 -9.26 34.17 11.47
C THR A 378 -10.33 34.30 10.37
N ILE A 379 -10.36 33.40 9.40
CA ILE A 379 -11.41 33.36 8.36
C ILE A 379 -12.78 33.13 9.01
N LEU A 380 -12.88 32.13 9.89
CA LEU A 380 -14.14 31.78 10.56
C LEU A 380 -14.60 32.89 11.51
N ASP A 381 -13.67 33.53 12.22
CA ASP A 381 -13.95 34.64 13.12
C ASP A 381 -14.62 35.81 12.37
N LYS A 382 -14.07 36.18 11.20
CA LYS A 382 -14.66 37.23 10.36
C LYS A 382 -15.99 36.81 9.72
N PHE A 383 -16.16 35.54 9.39
CA PHE A 383 -17.39 35.02 8.80
C PHE A 383 -18.55 34.98 9.82
N LEU A 384 -18.26 34.65 11.07
CA LEU A 384 -19.24 34.52 12.16
C LEU A 384 -19.30 35.79 13.03
N ARG A 385 -18.82 36.93 12.54
CA ARG A 385 -18.69 38.17 13.34
C ARG A 385 -20.03 38.69 13.87
N ASP A 386 -21.12 38.43 13.13
CA ASP A 386 -22.47 38.92 13.43
C ASP A 386 -23.26 37.92 14.30
N ASP A 387 -22.70 36.72 14.54
CA ASP A 387 -23.27 35.75 15.47
C ASP A 387 -22.95 36.12 16.93
N LYS A 388 -23.85 35.79 17.85
CA LYS A 388 -23.57 35.85 19.29
C LYS A 388 -22.42 34.90 19.65
N ASP A 389 -21.62 35.27 20.66
CA ASP A 389 -20.41 34.51 21.06
C ASP A 389 -20.69 33.02 21.31
N GLU A 390 -21.76 32.67 22.02
CA GLU A 390 -22.14 31.26 22.27
C GLU A 390 -22.46 30.48 20.98
N LEU A 391 -23.12 31.15 20.03
CA LEU A 391 -23.48 30.54 18.74
C LEU A 391 -22.25 30.38 17.85
N LYS A 392 -21.35 31.38 17.88
CA LYS A 392 -20.08 31.37 17.17
C LYS A 392 -19.19 30.22 17.67
N GLU A 393 -19.03 30.08 18.98
CA GLU A 393 -18.27 28.98 19.58
C GLU A 393 -18.83 27.62 19.18
N ARG A 394 -20.16 27.45 19.26
CA ARG A 394 -20.84 26.21 18.84
C ARG A 394 -20.58 25.89 17.36
N LYS A 395 -20.71 26.88 16.46
CA LYS A 395 -20.47 26.70 15.02
C LYS A 395 -19.00 26.36 14.74
N MET A 396 -18.06 26.99 15.41
CA MET A 396 -16.62 26.69 15.28
C MET A 396 -16.31 25.26 15.71
N MET A 397 -16.84 24.81 16.86
CA MET A 397 -16.67 23.42 17.32
C MET A 397 -17.25 22.39 16.35
N GLN A 398 -18.41 22.68 15.74
CA GLN A 398 -19.00 21.81 14.72
C GLN A 398 -18.13 21.72 13.47
N ILE A 399 -17.58 22.84 13.00
CA ILE A 399 -16.66 22.86 11.86
C ILE A 399 -15.40 22.05 12.18
N ASP A 400 -14.83 22.22 13.37
CA ASP A 400 -13.65 21.46 13.80
C ASP A 400 -13.92 19.96 13.85
N THR A 401 -15.03 19.54 14.45
CA THR A 401 -15.42 18.13 14.53
C THR A 401 -15.56 17.50 13.13
N VAL A 402 -16.18 18.23 12.19
CA VAL A 402 -16.36 17.76 10.81
C VAL A 402 -15.02 17.70 10.06
N LEU A 403 -14.14 18.69 10.26
CA LEU A 403 -12.82 18.73 9.62
C LEU A 403 -11.89 17.64 10.17
N GLU A 404 -11.87 17.41 11.48
CA GLU A 404 -11.10 16.33 12.10
C GLU A 404 -11.55 14.96 11.57
N LYS A 405 -12.86 14.72 11.49
CA LYS A 405 -13.39 13.49 10.89
C LYS A 405 -12.93 13.35 9.44
N ARG A 406 -13.01 14.42 8.64
CA ARG A 406 -12.57 14.41 7.24
C ARG A 406 -11.06 14.21 7.09
N ASN A 407 -10.25 14.77 7.97
CA ASN A 407 -8.80 14.59 7.91
C ASN A 407 -8.41 13.14 8.22
N LYS A 408 -9.13 12.48 9.13
CA LYS A 408 -8.99 11.04 9.38
C LYS A 408 -9.42 10.20 8.17
N GLU A 409 -10.54 10.55 7.53
CA GLU A 409 -10.99 9.91 6.29
C GLU A 409 -9.98 10.10 5.15
N LEU A 410 -9.42 11.31 5.00
CA LEU A 410 -8.41 11.63 4.00
C LEU A 410 -7.13 10.83 4.25
N LEU A 411 -6.65 10.77 5.49
CA LEU A 411 -5.50 9.94 5.87
C LEU A 411 -5.73 8.48 5.48
N SER A 412 -6.87 7.91 5.88
CA SER A 412 -7.20 6.51 5.56
C SER A 412 -7.29 6.24 4.05
N LYS A 413 -7.85 7.19 3.28
CA LYS A 413 -7.88 7.08 1.82
C LYS A 413 -6.49 7.11 1.21
N ILE A 414 -5.63 8.04 1.63
CA ILE A 414 -4.24 8.15 1.16
C ILE A 414 -3.43 6.91 1.56
N GLU A 415 -3.65 6.35 2.76
CA GLU A 415 -3.01 5.08 3.19
C GLU A 415 -3.32 3.94 2.22
N SER A 416 -4.56 3.86 1.74
CA SER A 416 -5.02 2.85 0.77
C SER A 416 -4.57 3.10 -0.69
N MET A 417 -4.06 4.29 -1.00
CA MET A 417 -3.58 4.61 -2.35
C MET A 417 -2.24 3.93 -2.62
N ARG A 418 -2.04 3.37 -3.81
CA ARG A 418 -0.73 2.83 -4.23
C ARG A 418 0.27 3.95 -4.48
N ALA A 419 1.55 3.70 -4.20
CA ALA A 419 2.64 4.65 -4.41
C ALA A 419 2.68 5.23 -5.83
N GLU A 420 2.36 4.45 -6.86
CA GLU A 420 2.34 4.91 -8.27
C GLU A 420 1.45 6.14 -8.53
N HIS A 421 0.47 6.41 -7.66
CA HIS A 421 -0.37 7.60 -7.75
C HIS A 421 0.32 8.87 -7.24
N PHE A 422 1.49 8.75 -6.60
CA PHE A 422 2.25 9.84 -5.97
C PHE A 422 3.30 10.48 -6.86
N LYS A 423 3.57 9.92 -8.05
CA LYS A 423 4.51 10.48 -9.03
C LYS A 423 4.28 11.98 -9.26
N ASP A 424 3.01 12.32 -9.53
CA ASP A 424 2.54 13.67 -9.82
C ASP A 424 1.40 14.07 -8.86
N PHE A 425 1.42 13.61 -7.60
CA PHE A 425 0.35 13.94 -6.65
C PHE A 425 0.52 15.34 -6.05
N LEU A 426 1.75 15.71 -5.67
CA LEU A 426 2.08 17.04 -5.17
C LEU A 426 2.44 17.95 -6.35
N VAL A 427 1.51 18.82 -6.72
CA VAL A 427 1.66 19.71 -7.89
C VAL A 427 1.50 21.18 -7.55
N LEU A 428 1.17 21.50 -6.29
CA LEU A 428 0.89 22.85 -5.87
C LEU A 428 2.10 23.78 -6.09
N ASN A 429 1.89 24.85 -6.83
CA ASN A 429 2.86 25.92 -7.05
C ASN A 429 2.17 27.30 -6.95
N GLN A 430 2.94 28.38 -7.04
CA GLN A 430 2.39 29.73 -6.90
C GLN A 430 1.35 30.07 -7.99
N GLU A 431 1.49 29.53 -9.21
CA GLU A 431 0.53 29.75 -10.29
C GLU A 431 -0.84 29.16 -9.94
N ILE A 432 -0.87 27.92 -9.45
CA ILE A 432 -2.09 27.24 -9.00
C ILE A 432 -2.72 28.00 -7.82
N VAL A 433 -1.91 28.46 -6.86
CA VAL A 433 -2.37 29.28 -5.74
C VAL A 433 -3.05 30.56 -6.24
N ASN A 434 -2.45 31.26 -7.19
CA ASN A 434 -3.01 32.48 -7.77
C ASN A 434 -4.34 32.23 -8.51
N VAL A 435 -4.43 31.13 -9.26
CA VAL A 435 -5.69 30.71 -9.92
C VAL A 435 -6.76 30.39 -8.88
N TYR A 436 -6.39 29.72 -7.78
CA TYR A 436 -7.32 29.39 -6.70
C TYR A 436 -7.82 30.64 -5.96
N ILE A 437 -6.95 31.61 -5.67
CA ILE A 437 -7.32 32.90 -5.07
C ILE A 437 -8.30 33.65 -5.99
N ARG A 438 -8.02 33.71 -7.30
CA ARG A 438 -8.96 34.29 -8.27
C ARG A 438 -10.30 33.59 -8.25
N PHE A 439 -10.30 32.25 -8.22
CA PHE A 439 -11.53 31.46 -8.15
C PHE A 439 -12.33 31.73 -6.86
N LEU A 440 -11.67 31.87 -5.70
CA LEU A 440 -12.34 32.19 -4.43
C LEU A 440 -12.98 33.58 -4.43
N ASN A 441 -12.37 34.53 -5.13
CA ASN A 441 -12.88 35.90 -5.26
C ASN A 441 -13.96 36.07 -6.34
N SER A 442 -13.81 35.39 -7.49
CA SER A 442 -14.66 35.57 -8.67
C SER A 442 -15.79 34.54 -8.77
N ASN A 443 -15.59 33.34 -8.22
CA ASN A 443 -16.42 32.15 -8.47
C ASN A 443 -16.65 31.86 -9.97
N SER A 444 -15.71 32.24 -10.83
CA SER A 444 -15.81 32.06 -12.28
C SER A 444 -15.72 30.58 -12.67
N THR A 445 -16.59 30.13 -13.58
CA THR A 445 -16.54 28.80 -14.20
C THR A 445 -15.24 28.59 -14.99
N THR A 446 -14.70 29.68 -15.56
CA THR A 446 -13.41 29.68 -16.27
C THR A 446 -12.26 29.36 -15.32
N ASP A 447 -12.20 30.03 -14.16
CA ASP A 447 -11.14 29.78 -13.16
C ASP A 447 -11.27 28.38 -12.54
N ARG A 448 -12.50 27.90 -12.32
CA ARG A 448 -12.75 26.52 -11.87
C ARG A 448 -12.21 25.48 -12.87
N SER A 449 -12.44 25.72 -14.17
CA SER A 449 -12.00 24.82 -15.23
C SER A 449 -10.48 24.82 -15.37
N LYS A 450 -9.85 26.01 -15.29
CA LYS A 450 -8.39 26.15 -15.24
C LYS A 450 -7.80 25.42 -14.04
N LEU A 451 -8.39 25.60 -12.85
CA LEU A 451 -7.92 24.93 -11.64
C LEU A 451 -8.00 23.41 -11.77
N SER A 452 -9.11 22.88 -12.28
CA SER A 452 -9.27 21.43 -12.51
C SER A 452 -8.30 20.85 -13.55
N ALA A 453 -7.80 21.69 -14.47
CA ALA A 453 -6.86 21.27 -15.51
C ALA A 453 -5.46 20.96 -14.94
N TYR A 454 -5.00 21.68 -13.92
CA TYR A 454 -3.70 21.40 -13.25
C TYR A 454 -3.67 20.05 -12.50
N PHE A 455 -4.84 19.46 -12.23
CA PHE A 455 -4.97 18.19 -11.53
C PHE A 455 -5.44 17.04 -12.44
N LYS A 456 -5.61 17.29 -13.74
CA LYS A 456 -5.69 16.20 -14.74
C LYS A 456 -4.34 15.51 -14.80
#